data_AF-A0A093TNA8-F1
#
_entry.id   AF-A0A093TNA8-F1
#
_cell.length_a   1.000
_cell.length_b   1.000
_cell.length_c   1.000
_cell.angle_alpha   90.00
_cell.angle_beta   90.00
_cell.angle_gamma   90.00
#
_symmetry.space_group_name_H-M   'P 1'
#
loop_
_entity.id
_entity.type
_entity.pdbx_description
1 polymer ?
#
loop_
_entity_poly.entity_id
_entity_poly.type
_entity_poly.pdbx_seq_one_letter_code
_entity_poly.pdbx_strand_id
1 'polypeptide(L)'
;LQVEPSQFGIDDTALNGIHLHCQDDSVIESLVGVWGTWTSFQICPGGYLISFSLRTEKSQGGGDDTAANNVRFRCSDATVLVGDGLLWGRFGPWRKSCTICGLQTKVEPPQGLQDEAALNNVKLFC
;
A
#
# COMPACT_ATOMS: atom_id res chain seq x y z
N LEU A 1 1.20 2.26 6.82
CA LEU A 1 0.52 2.71 5.58
C LEU A 1 0.07 4.14 5.79
N GLN A 2 0.08 5.01 4.78
CA GLN A 2 -0.52 6.34 4.88
C GLN A 2 -1.95 6.27 4.34
N VAL A 3 -2.92 6.50 5.21
CA VAL A 3 -4.35 6.40 4.91
C VAL A 3 -5.11 7.49 5.63
N GLU A 4 -6.18 7.98 5.01
CA GLU A 4 -7.04 8.95 5.66
C GLU A 4 -7.88 8.28 6.76
N PRO A 5 -7.95 8.88 7.96
CA PRO A 5 -8.80 8.34 9.01
C PRO A 5 -10.26 8.43 8.57
N SER A 6 -11.05 7.41 8.88
CA SER A 6 -12.47 7.41 8.58
C SER A 6 -13.17 8.57 9.31
N GLN A 7 -13.59 9.57 8.55
CA GLN A 7 -14.37 10.71 9.04
C GLN A 7 -15.83 10.39 8.74
N PHE A 8 -16.69 10.37 9.77
CA PHE A 8 -18.13 10.11 9.61
C PHE A 8 -18.72 11.06 8.54
N GLY A 9 -18.94 10.56 7.32
CA GLY A 9 -19.58 11.29 6.22
C GLY A 9 -18.67 11.90 5.15
N ILE A 10 -17.36 11.57 5.13
CA ILE A 10 -16.45 11.92 4.02
C ILE A 10 -15.92 10.61 3.42
N ASP A 11 -15.81 10.54 2.10
CA ASP A 11 -15.33 9.36 1.38
C ASP A 11 -13.95 8.92 1.93
N ASP A 12 -13.81 7.64 2.24
CA ASP A 12 -12.54 7.09 2.72
C ASP A 12 -11.55 7.06 1.54
N THR A 13 -10.58 7.95 1.59
CA THR A 13 -9.61 8.19 0.53
C THR A 13 -8.56 7.08 0.48
N ALA A 14 -8.16 6.70 -0.73
CA ALA A 14 -7.35 5.50 -1.02
C ALA A 14 -5.99 5.47 -0.28
N LEU A 15 -5.23 4.37 -0.46
CA LEU A 15 -3.86 4.31 0.07
C LEU A 15 -3.04 5.45 -0.54
N ASN A 16 -2.39 6.24 0.30
CA ASN A 16 -1.59 7.40 -0.12
C ASN A 16 -0.08 7.09 -0.11
N GLY A 17 0.36 6.12 0.70
CA GLY A 17 1.78 5.86 0.90
C GLY A 17 2.09 4.55 1.63
N ILE A 18 3.32 4.06 1.44
CA ILE A 18 3.84 2.84 2.08
C ILE A 18 5.24 3.12 2.64
N HIS A 19 5.41 2.85 3.93
CA HIS A 19 6.70 2.75 4.59
C HIS A 19 7.11 1.29 4.72
N LEU A 20 8.38 0.99 4.45
CA LEU A 20 9.01 -0.27 4.86
C LEU A 20 9.99 0.00 5.99
N HIS A 21 9.95 -0.84 7.02
CA HIS A 21 10.94 -0.85 8.11
C HIS A 21 12.01 -1.89 7.78
N CYS A 22 13.26 -1.45 7.74
CA CYS A 22 14.41 -2.29 7.44
C CYS A 22 14.98 -2.94 8.71
N GLN A 23 15.94 -3.85 8.52
CA GLN A 23 16.59 -4.55 9.64
C GLN A 23 17.57 -3.66 10.42
N ASP A 24 18.08 -2.60 9.79
CA ASP A 24 18.98 -1.60 10.39
C ASP A 24 18.21 -0.41 11.02
N ASP A 25 16.92 -0.61 11.31
CA ASP A 25 15.97 0.39 11.81
C ASP A 25 15.75 1.60 10.89
N SER A 26 16.28 1.56 9.65
CA SER A 26 15.94 2.56 8.64
C SER A 26 14.50 2.40 8.16
N VAL A 27 13.87 3.52 7.83
CA VAL A 27 12.54 3.55 7.21
C VAL A 27 12.71 4.07 5.79
N ILE A 28 12.22 3.29 4.83
CA ILE A 28 12.25 3.69 3.42
C ILE A 28 10.84 3.91 2.89
N GLU A 29 10.73 4.91 2.02
CA GLU A 29 9.54 5.26 1.27
C GLU A 29 9.91 5.62 -0.17
N SER A 30 8.91 5.72 -1.04
CA SER A 30 9.09 6.22 -2.40
C SER A 30 8.22 7.49 -2.54
N LEU A 31 7.50 7.66 -3.65
CA LEU A 31 6.54 8.74 -3.77
C LEU A 31 5.33 8.49 -2.84
N VAL A 32 4.94 9.50 -2.08
CA VAL A 32 3.80 9.46 -1.16
C VAL A 32 2.81 10.58 -1.46
N GLY A 33 1.54 10.34 -1.16
CA GLY A 33 0.48 11.33 -1.20
C GLY A 33 0.62 12.36 -0.08
N VAL A 34 -0.05 13.50 -0.24
CA VAL A 34 -0.01 14.59 0.75
C VAL A 34 -1.02 14.41 1.89
N TRP A 35 -1.96 13.47 1.73
CA TRP A 35 -3.12 13.29 2.58
C TRP A 35 -3.01 12.04 3.47
N GLY A 36 -3.81 12.02 4.53
CA GLY A 36 -3.84 10.92 5.50
C GLY A 36 -2.72 10.87 6.53
N THR A 37 -2.83 9.87 7.40
CA THR A 37 -1.93 9.64 8.53
C THR A 37 -1.26 8.27 8.42
N TRP A 38 -0.05 8.16 8.96
CA TRP A 38 0.67 6.90 9.00
C TRP A 38 0.12 5.98 10.09
N THR A 39 -0.28 4.78 9.70
CA THR A 39 -0.57 3.68 10.62
C THR A 39 0.71 3.17 11.29
N SER A 40 0.57 2.51 12.43
CA SER A 40 1.68 1.81 13.08
C SER A 40 2.30 0.75 12.17
N PHE A 41 3.59 0.46 12.37
CA PHE A 41 4.26 -0.62 11.68
C PHE A 41 3.71 -1.97 12.09
N GLN A 42 3.52 -2.84 11.10
CA GLN A 42 3.32 -4.27 11.30
C GLN A 42 4.63 -4.98 10.95
N ILE A 43 5.18 -5.72 11.89
CA ILE A 43 6.49 -6.38 11.76
C ILE A 43 6.29 -7.89 11.71
N CYS A 44 7.08 -8.58 10.88
CA CYS A 44 7.08 -10.04 10.85
C CYS A 44 7.50 -10.58 12.23
N PRO A 45 6.74 -11.50 12.84
CA PRO A 45 7.13 -12.11 14.12
C PRO A 45 8.50 -12.80 14.04
N GLY A 46 8.81 -13.38 12.88
CA GLY A 46 10.14 -13.85 12.52
C GLY A 46 10.49 -13.56 11.06
N GLY A 47 11.78 -13.27 10.84
CA GLY A 47 12.35 -13.11 9.50
C GLY A 47 11.97 -11.80 8.81
N TYR A 48 11.73 -11.84 7.50
CA TYR A 48 11.58 -10.65 6.65
C TYR A 48 10.47 -10.80 5.61
N LEU A 49 10.08 -9.69 4.99
CA LEU A 49 9.05 -9.67 3.95
C LEU A 49 9.57 -10.37 2.69
N ILE A 50 8.76 -11.31 2.16
CA ILE A 50 9.11 -12.10 0.98
C ILE A 50 8.15 -11.95 -0.21
N SER A 51 6.93 -11.46 0.01
CA SER A 51 5.95 -11.28 -1.06
C SER A 51 4.87 -10.29 -0.61
N PHE A 52 4.10 -9.79 -1.57
CA PHE A 52 2.99 -8.89 -1.32
C PHE A 52 1.81 -9.16 -2.26
N SER A 53 0.64 -8.67 -1.85
CA SER A 53 -0.60 -8.69 -2.61
C SER A 53 -1.34 -7.38 -2.33
N LEU A 54 -1.65 -6.64 -3.39
CA LEU A 54 -2.39 -5.37 -3.30
C LEU A 54 -3.90 -5.64 -3.29
N ARG A 55 -4.62 -4.87 -2.48
CA ARG A 55 -6.07 -4.80 -2.50
C ARG A 55 -6.49 -3.64 -3.38
N THR A 56 -7.26 -3.94 -4.40
CA THR A 56 -7.69 -2.97 -5.39
C THR A 56 -9.15 -3.24 -5.74
N GLU A 57 -9.86 -2.25 -6.25
CA GLU A 57 -11.19 -2.50 -6.82
C GLU A 57 -11.09 -3.12 -8.21
N LYS A 58 -12.22 -3.55 -8.78
CA LYS A 58 -12.21 -4.01 -10.18
C LYS A 58 -12.24 -2.78 -11.08
N SER A 59 -11.35 -2.73 -12.07
CA SER A 59 -11.41 -1.76 -13.17
C SER A 59 -12.83 -1.74 -13.76
N GLN A 60 -13.41 -0.54 -13.87
CA GLN A 60 -14.75 -0.31 -14.38
C GLN A 60 -14.79 -0.15 -15.91
N GLY A 61 -13.65 -0.18 -16.62
CA GLY A 61 -13.62 0.03 -18.07
C GLY A 61 -12.32 0.69 -18.58
N GLY A 62 -12.46 1.52 -19.61
CA GLY A 62 -11.38 2.06 -20.47
C GLY A 62 -10.47 3.12 -19.85
N GLY A 63 -10.03 2.92 -18.60
CA GLY A 63 -9.09 3.76 -17.87
C GLY A 63 -8.24 2.93 -16.91
N ASP A 64 -7.11 3.48 -16.46
CA ASP A 64 -6.25 2.93 -15.40
C ASP A 64 -6.95 3.11 -14.02
N ASP A 65 -8.21 2.67 -13.90
CA ASP A 65 -9.10 2.93 -12.77
C ASP A 65 -8.85 1.96 -11.63
N THR A 66 -7.66 1.95 -11.02
CA THR A 66 -7.50 1.20 -9.78
C THR A 66 -6.49 1.79 -8.82
N ALA A 67 -6.99 2.63 -7.92
CA ALA A 67 -6.29 2.98 -6.70
C ALA A 67 -6.13 1.74 -5.80
N ALA A 68 -4.98 1.65 -5.13
CA ALA A 68 -4.73 0.65 -4.11
C ALA A 68 -5.45 1.08 -2.83
N ASN A 69 -6.20 0.17 -2.25
CA ASN A 69 -6.96 0.40 -1.02
C ASN A 69 -6.23 -0.16 0.20
N ASN A 70 -5.47 -1.24 0.01
CA ASN A 70 -4.72 -1.89 1.08
C ASN A 70 -3.60 -2.76 0.50
N VAL A 71 -2.72 -3.27 1.35
CA VAL A 71 -1.66 -4.22 1.01
C VAL A 71 -1.53 -5.27 2.09
N ARG A 72 -1.25 -6.50 1.69
CA ARG A 72 -0.82 -7.56 2.60
C ARG A 72 0.52 -8.09 2.17
N PHE A 73 1.35 -8.46 3.14
CA PHE A 73 2.67 -9.02 2.93
C PHE A 73 2.75 -10.43 3.47
N ARG A 74 3.59 -11.25 2.85
CA ARG A 74 3.98 -12.55 3.37
C ARG A 74 5.39 -12.46 3.93
N CYS A 75 5.58 -12.96 5.14
CA CYS A 75 6.86 -13.08 5.81
C CYS A 75 7.53 -14.42 5.48
N SER A 76 8.85 -14.50 5.66
CA SER A 76 9.63 -15.73 5.43
C SER A 76 9.24 -16.88 6.36
N ASP A 77 8.67 -16.57 7.53
CA ASP A 77 8.11 -17.53 8.49
C ASP A 77 6.67 -18.00 8.12
N ALA A 78 6.20 -17.63 6.93
CA ALA A 78 4.86 -17.84 6.41
C ALA A 78 3.73 -17.03 7.08
N THR A 79 4.03 -16.16 8.05
CA THR A 79 3.08 -15.19 8.59
C THR A 79 2.60 -14.25 7.49
N VAL A 80 1.32 -13.86 7.54
CA VAL A 80 0.75 -12.85 6.64
C VAL A 80 0.37 -11.62 7.46
N LEU A 81 0.97 -10.48 7.12
CA LEU A 81 0.64 -9.18 7.67
C LEU A 81 -0.40 -8.52 6.75
N VAL A 82 -1.53 -8.09 7.32
CA VAL A 82 -2.59 -7.41 6.57
C VAL A 82 -2.61 -5.97 7.03
N GLY A 83 -2.25 -5.04 6.13
CA GLY A 83 -2.17 -3.63 6.46
C GLY A 83 -3.49 -3.05 6.95
N ASP A 84 -3.39 -1.99 7.74
CA ASP A 84 -4.53 -1.23 8.26
C ASP A 84 -5.02 -0.19 7.24
N GLY A 85 -5.15 -0.60 5.98
CA GLY A 85 -5.77 0.19 4.91
C GLY A 85 -7.27 -0.07 4.77
N LEU A 86 -7.86 0.44 3.69
CA LEU A 86 -9.29 0.33 3.44
C LEU A 86 -9.75 -1.13 3.23
N LEU A 87 -11.02 -1.37 3.55
CA LEU A 87 -11.66 -2.68 3.41
C LEU A 87 -12.37 -2.87 2.06
N TRP A 88 -12.31 -1.90 1.15
CA TRP A 88 -12.95 -1.94 -0.15
C TRP A 88 -12.14 -2.72 -1.19
N GLY A 89 -12.81 -3.33 -2.16
CA GLY A 89 -12.17 -4.15 -3.21
C GLY A 89 -11.69 -5.53 -2.74
N ARG A 90 -10.81 -6.17 -3.53
CA ARG A 90 -10.30 -7.52 -3.28
C ARG A 90 -8.78 -7.57 -3.42
N PHE A 91 -8.15 -8.44 -2.62
CA PHE A 91 -6.73 -8.74 -2.80
C PHE A 91 -6.49 -9.47 -4.12
N GLY A 92 -5.59 -8.94 -4.93
CA GLY A 92 -5.10 -9.58 -6.14
C GLY A 92 -4.19 -10.77 -5.87
N PRO A 93 -3.60 -11.37 -6.93
CA PRO A 93 -2.65 -12.46 -6.78
C PRO A 93 -1.41 -12.03 -6.00
N TRP A 94 -0.77 -12.97 -5.32
CA TRP A 94 0.53 -12.78 -4.72
C TRP A 94 1.59 -12.54 -5.80
N ARG A 95 2.51 -11.61 -5.55
CA ARG A 95 3.70 -11.44 -6.39
C ARG A 95 4.74 -12.52 -6.10
N LYS A 96 5.69 -12.69 -7.03
CA LYS A 96 6.79 -13.66 -6.88
C LYS A 96 7.51 -13.44 -5.56
N SER A 97 7.88 -14.55 -4.92
CA SER A 97 8.60 -14.51 -3.64
C SER A 97 10.05 -14.09 -3.86
N CYS A 98 10.53 -13.13 -3.08
CA CYS A 98 11.93 -12.68 -3.03
C CYS A 98 12.19 -11.86 -1.77
N THR A 99 13.45 -11.71 -1.34
CA THR A 99 13.81 -10.86 -0.20
C THR A 99 13.63 -9.38 -0.57
N ILE A 100 12.63 -8.71 0.01
CA ILE A 100 12.31 -7.32 -0.33
C ILE A 100 13.38 -6.37 0.26
N CYS A 101 13.99 -5.54 -0.58
CA CYS A 101 15.02 -4.57 -0.20
C CYS A 101 14.70 -3.12 -0.61
N GLY A 102 13.59 -2.90 -1.33
CA GLY A 102 13.19 -1.57 -1.76
C GLY A 102 11.77 -1.50 -2.28
N LEU A 103 11.28 -0.29 -2.49
CA LEU A 103 9.99 -0.02 -3.11
C LEU A 103 10.04 1.15 -4.09
N GLN A 104 9.18 1.10 -5.09
CA GLN A 104 8.82 2.22 -5.95
C GLN A 104 7.29 2.26 -6.05
N THR A 105 6.71 3.38 -5.65
CA THR A 105 5.28 3.64 -5.72
C THR A 105 4.95 4.46 -6.98
N LYS A 106 3.78 4.21 -7.56
CA LYS A 106 3.16 5.08 -8.57
C LYS A 106 1.99 5.78 -7.88
N VAL A 107 2.16 7.07 -7.61
CA VAL A 107 1.10 7.94 -7.06
C VAL A 107 0.65 8.86 -8.17
N GLU A 108 -0.66 8.96 -8.39
CA GLU A 108 -1.20 9.92 -9.35
C GLU A 108 -1.21 11.33 -8.76
N PRO A 109 -0.78 12.35 -9.53
CA PRO A 109 -0.91 13.72 -9.10
C PRO A 109 -2.40 14.12 -9.05
N PRO A 110 -2.78 15.06 -8.18
CA PRO A 110 -4.15 15.56 -8.12
C PRO A 110 -4.54 16.13 -9.51
N GLN A 111 -5.60 15.59 -10.13
CA GLN A 111 -6.06 16.01 -11.47
C GLN A 111 -7.06 17.17 -11.44
N GLY A 112 -6.96 18.07 -10.45
CA GLY A 112 -7.82 19.25 -10.35
C GLY A 112 -7.80 19.88 -8.96
N LEU A 113 -8.77 20.74 -8.68
CA LEU A 113 -8.94 21.38 -7.36
C LEU A 113 -9.55 20.43 -6.32
N GLN A 114 -9.96 19.22 -6.71
CA GLN A 114 -10.82 18.36 -5.89
C GLN A 114 -10.55 16.85 -6.02
N ASP A 115 -9.62 16.42 -6.87
CA ASP A 115 -9.28 15.01 -7.04
C ASP A 115 -7.99 14.68 -6.29
N GLU A 116 -8.03 13.56 -5.56
CA GLU A 116 -7.05 13.18 -4.56
C GLU A 116 -5.86 12.43 -5.16
N ALA A 117 -4.67 12.67 -4.63
CA ALA A 117 -3.50 11.89 -4.99
C ALA A 117 -3.66 10.45 -4.47
N ALA A 118 -3.85 9.48 -5.35
CA ALA A 118 -4.02 8.08 -4.97
C ALA A 118 -2.80 7.23 -5.38
N LEU A 119 -2.41 6.28 -4.52
CA LEU A 119 -1.41 5.28 -4.88
C LEU A 119 -2.07 4.23 -5.79
N ASN A 120 -1.61 4.12 -7.02
CA ASN A 120 -2.17 3.19 -8.01
C ASN A 120 -1.39 1.88 -8.10
N ASN A 121 -0.08 1.93 -7.86
CA ASN A 121 0.73 0.73 -7.97
C ASN A 121 1.97 0.76 -7.07
N VAL A 122 2.47 -0.44 -6.79
CA VAL A 122 3.69 -0.67 -6.05
C VAL A 122 4.53 -1.69 -6.79
N LYS A 123 5.79 -1.34 -7.04
CA LYS A 123 6.83 -2.28 -7.41
C LYS A 123 7.77 -2.45 -6.22
N LEU A 124 7.92 -3.68 -5.74
CA LEU A 124 8.94 -4.01 -4.76
C LEU A 124 10.19 -4.50 -5.47
N PHE A 125 11.34 -4.14 -4.90
CA PHE A 125 12.64 -4.57 -5.36
C PHE A 125 13.18 -5.70 -4.50
N CYS A 126 13.86 -6.57 -5.23
CA CYS A 126 14.77 -7.61 -4.85
C CYS A 126 15.81 -7.65 -5.99
#